data_AF-A0A389MTQ5-F1
#
_entry.id   AF-A0A389MTQ5-F1
#
_cell.length_a   1.000
_cell.length_b   1.000
_cell.length_c   1.000
_cell.angle_alpha   90.00
_cell.angle_beta   90.00
_cell.angle_gamma   90.00
#
_symmetry.space_group_name_H-M   'P 1'
#
loop_
_entity.id
_entity.type
_entity.pdbx_description
1 polymer ?
#
loop_
_entity_poly.entity_id
_entity_poly.type
_entity_poly.pdbx_seq_one_letter_code
_entity_poly.pdbx_strand_id
1 'polypeptide(L)'
;MNEMTVQPTVTLPALQVSLDGLGAGQALRLTNADCDRLFGVDDALLGRVRNFALGHGCIVVWDEEGLTFCRQPHATCCKPLG
;
A
#
# COMPACT_ATOMS: atom_id res chain seq x y z
N MET A 1 11.85 6.71 -33.62
CA MET A 1 11.05 7.58 -32.73
C MET A 1 11.15 6.96 -31.35
N ASN A 2 11.73 7.67 -30.38
CA ASN A 2 12.02 7.13 -29.05
C ASN A 2 10.73 7.03 -28.24
N GLU A 3 10.30 5.82 -27.92
CA GLU A 3 9.34 5.57 -26.84
C GLU A 3 10.06 5.75 -25.51
N MET A 4 10.12 6.99 -25.04
CA MET A 4 10.51 7.28 -23.67
C MET A 4 9.31 7.00 -22.77
N THR A 5 9.04 5.73 -22.49
CA THR A 5 8.12 5.33 -21.44
C THR A 5 8.79 5.62 -20.10
N VAL A 6 8.80 6.89 -19.71
CA VAL A 6 9.03 7.26 -18.30
C VAL A 6 7.80 6.72 -17.56
N GLN A 7 7.87 5.47 -17.13
CA GLN A 7 6.90 4.96 -16.15
C GLN A 7 6.93 5.93 -14.97
N PRO A 8 5.77 6.46 -14.52
CA PRO A 8 5.76 7.38 -13.39
C PRO A 8 6.42 6.66 -12.23
N THR A 9 7.60 7.14 -11.86
CA THR A 9 8.37 6.54 -10.79
C THR A 9 7.56 6.73 -9.51
N VAL A 10 6.84 5.70 -9.06
CA VAL A 10 6.14 5.74 -7.79
C VAL A 10 7.18 6.05 -6.71
N THR A 11 6.97 7.08 -5.91
CA THR A 11 7.89 7.41 -4.81
C THR A 11 7.20 7.16 -3.49
N LEU A 12 7.95 6.99 -2.40
CA LEU A 12 7.35 6.84 -1.08
C LEU A 12 6.41 8.01 -0.74
N PRO A 13 6.78 9.30 -0.95
CA PRO A 13 5.85 10.41 -0.71
C PRO A 13 4.57 10.36 -1.57
N ALA A 14 4.69 9.98 -2.85
CA ALA A 14 3.51 9.86 -3.71
C ALA A 14 2.59 8.71 -3.25
N LEU A 15 3.18 7.61 -2.79
CA LEU A 15 2.45 6.50 -2.20
C LEU A 15 1.75 6.92 -0.90
N GLN A 16 2.41 7.69 -0.03
CA GLN A 16 1.82 8.22 1.20
C GLN A 16 0.56 9.04 0.91
N VAL A 17 0.66 10.02 0.01
CA VAL A 17 -0.49 10.85 -0.41
C VAL A 17 -1.64 9.98 -0.95
N SER A 18 -1.31 8.97 -1.75
CA SER A 18 -2.32 8.07 -2.32
C SER A 18 -2.99 7.23 -1.24
N LEU A 19 -2.21 6.70 -0.28
CA LEU A 19 -2.76 5.97 0.84
C LEU A 19 -3.61 6.90 1.71
N ASP A 20 -3.14 8.07 2.12
CA ASP A 20 -3.91 9.00 2.95
C ASP A 20 -5.25 9.38 2.32
N GLY A 21 -5.31 9.43 0.98
CA GLY A 21 -6.55 9.67 0.22
C GLY A 21 -7.53 8.50 0.12
N LEU A 22 -7.17 7.26 0.51
CA LEU A 22 -8.07 6.11 0.41
C LEU A 22 -9.28 6.24 1.37
N GLY A 23 -10.48 6.11 0.84
CA GLY A 23 -11.69 5.89 1.60
C GLY A 23 -11.79 4.47 2.16
N ALA A 24 -12.68 4.28 3.14
CA ALA A 24 -13.02 2.97 3.70
C ALA A 24 -13.36 1.95 2.61
N GLY A 25 -12.71 0.78 2.63
CA GLY A 25 -12.92 -0.28 1.65
C GLY A 25 -12.22 -0.08 0.30
N GLN A 26 -11.52 1.04 0.11
CA GLN A 26 -10.67 1.22 -1.07
C GLN A 26 -9.29 0.59 -0.87
N ALA A 27 -8.63 0.28 -1.99
CA ALA A 27 -7.33 -0.34 -2.01
C ALA A 27 -6.44 0.25 -3.09
N LEU A 28 -5.13 0.16 -2.88
CA LEU A 28 -4.10 0.55 -3.84
C LEU A 28 -3.10 -0.59 -3.99
N ARG A 29 -2.81 -0.96 -5.24
CA ARG A 29 -1.90 -2.04 -5.57
C ARG A 29 -0.57 -1.52 -6.08
N LEU A 30 0.50 -2.18 -5.66
CA LEU A 30 1.85 -2.07 -6.19
C LEU A 30 2.25 -3.39 -6.83
N THR A 31 3.02 -3.30 -7.92
CA THR A 31 3.72 -4.46 -8.47
C THR A 31 4.83 -4.91 -7.52
N ASN A 32 5.30 -6.16 -7.64
CA ASN A 32 6.48 -6.61 -6.90
C ASN A 32 7.71 -5.72 -7.17
N ALA A 33 7.90 -5.26 -8.42
CA ALA A 33 9.01 -4.37 -8.77
C ALA A 33 8.94 -3.00 -8.07
N ASP A 34 7.73 -2.43 -7.93
CA ASP A 34 7.56 -1.19 -7.16
C ASP A 34 7.75 -1.42 -5.67
N CYS A 35 7.29 -2.56 -5.15
CA CYS A 35 7.51 -2.94 -3.76
C CYS A 35 9.01 -3.03 -3.45
N ASP A 36 9.76 -3.76 -4.27
CA ASP A 36 11.20 -3.94 -4.14
C ASP A 36 11.96 -2.61 -4.25
N ARG A 37 11.53 -1.73 -5.16
CA ARG A 37 12.16 -0.42 -5.36
C ARG A 37 11.88 0.54 -4.20
N LEU A 38 10.68 0.51 -3.64
CA LEU A 38 10.26 1.43 -2.57
C LEU A 38 10.69 0.97 -1.18
N PHE A 39 10.68 -0.34 -0.96
CA PHE A 39 10.85 -0.94 0.35
C PHE A 39 12.07 -1.85 0.44
N GLY A 40 12.84 -2.07 -0.63
CA GLY A 40 14.02 -2.94 -0.66
C GLY A 40 13.67 -4.43 -0.73
N VAL A 41 14.67 -5.29 -0.93
CA VAL A 41 14.50 -6.76 -1.13
C VAL A 41 15.08 -7.60 0.01
N ASP A 42 15.36 -6.98 1.15
CA ASP A 42 15.96 -7.65 2.31
C ASP A 42 14.90 -8.26 3.26
N ASP A 43 15.35 -8.98 4.27
CA ASP A 43 14.49 -9.66 5.25
C ASP A 43 13.59 -8.69 6.07
N ALA A 44 13.91 -7.40 6.07
CA ALA A 44 13.10 -6.36 6.72
C ALA A 44 12.04 -5.74 5.80
N LEU A 45 11.96 -6.13 4.52
CA LEU A 45 10.93 -5.71 3.56
C LEU A 45 9.52 -5.82 4.14
N LEU A 46 9.16 -7.02 4.63
CA LEU A 46 7.84 -7.28 5.19
C LEU A 46 7.54 -6.37 6.39
N GLY A 47 8.53 -6.16 7.26
CA GLY A 47 8.41 -5.28 8.41
C GLY A 47 8.19 -3.82 8.01
N ARG A 48 8.96 -3.31 7.04
CA ARG A 48 8.82 -1.95 6.53
C ARG A 48 7.46 -1.72 5.89
N VAL A 49 7.04 -2.63 5.02
CA VAL A 49 5.73 -2.57 4.34
C VAL A 49 4.59 -2.57 5.34
N ARG A 50 4.64 -3.47 6.33
CA ARG A 50 3.60 -3.55 7.36
C ARG A 50 3.54 -2.28 8.21
N ASN A 51 4.68 -1.78 8.67
CA ASN A 51 4.74 -0.55 9.46
C ASN A 51 4.24 0.65 8.66
N PHE A 52 4.59 0.73 7.38
CA PHE A 52 4.12 1.77 6.47
C PHE A 52 2.60 1.72 6.33
N ALA A 53 2.02 0.55 6.06
CA ALA A 53 0.56 0.40 5.96
C ALA A 53 -0.18 0.78 7.24
N LEU A 54 0.33 0.34 8.39
CA LEU A 54 -0.25 0.65 9.70
C LEU A 54 -0.25 2.15 9.98
N GLY A 55 0.82 2.87 9.59
CA GLY A 55 0.90 4.32 9.69
C GLY A 55 -0.19 5.07 8.92
N HIS A 56 -0.77 4.42 7.89
CA HIS A 56 -1.84 4.96 7.06
C HIS A 56 -3.20 4.25 7.27
N GLY A 57 -3.39 3.54 8.38
CA GLY A 57 -4.67 2.85 8.67
C GLY A 57 -5.04 1.78 7.62
N CYS A 58 -4.02 1.19 6.98
CA CYS A 58 -4.17 0.13 6.00
C CYS A 58 -3.70 -1.21 6.57
N ILE A 59 -4.26 -2.28 6.02
CA ILE A 59 -3.65 -3.60 6.04
C ILE A 59 -3.00 -3.89 4.70
N VAL A 60 -2.20 -4.95 4.65
CA VAL A 60 -1.49 -5.36 3.45
C VAL A 60 -1.86 -6.80 3.10
N VAL A 61 -2.12 -7.02 1.82
CA VAL A 61 -2.33 -8.36 1.25
C VAL A 61 -1.29 -8.55 0.15
N TRP A 62 -0.58 -9.68 0.19
CA TRP A 62 0.43 -10.02 -0.81
C TRP A 62 -0.04 -11.24 -1.61
N ASP A 63 0.08 -11.18 -2.93
CA ASP A 63 -0.19 -12.27 -3.86
C ASP A 63 0.93 -12.39 -4.91
N GLU A 64 0.73 -13.25 -5.91
CA GLU A 64 1.73 -13.52 -6.95
C GLU A 64 2.04 -12.30 -7.83
N GLU A 65 1.11 -11.36 -8.01
CA GLU A 65 1.31 -10.20 -8.90
C GLU A 65 1.71 -8.92 -8.14
N GLY A 66 1.58 -8.90 -6.81
CA GLY A 66 2.15 -7.85 -6.00
C GLY A 66 1.51 -7.64 -4.63
N LEU A 67 1.59 -6.38 -4.20
CA LEU A 67 1.23 -5.94 -2.87
C LEU A 67 0.02 -5.01 -2.93
N THR A 68 -1.02 -5.29 -2.16
CA THR A 68 -2.20 -4.45 -2.06
C THR A 68 -2.34 -3.86 -0.66
N PHE A 69 -2.36 -2.53 -0.57
CA PHE A 69 -2.75 -1.80 0.63
C PHE A 69 -4.27 -1.64 0.63
N CYS A 70 -4.95 -2.10 1.68
CA CYS A 70 -6.39 -1.98 1.82
C CYS A 70 -6.71 -1.07 3.01
N ARG A 71 -7.47 0.01 2.78
CA ARG A 71 -8.06 0.77 3.88
C ARG A 71 -9.14 -0.09 4.51
N GLN A 72 -8.94 -0.48 5.76
CA GLN A 72 -10.00 -1.19 6.47
C GLN A 72 -11.21 -0.27 6.59
N PRO A 73 -12.43 -0.77 6.36
CA PRO A 73 -13.59 -0.03 6.81
C PRO A 73 -13.39 0.23 8.30
N HIS A 74 -13.58 1.49 8.71
CA HIS A 74 -13.68 1.79 10.13
C HIS A 74 -14.71 0.79 10.65
N ALA A 75 -14.31 -0.13 11.53
CA ALA A 75 -15.27 -0.91 12.26
C ALA A 75 -16.07 0.14 13.00
N THR A 76 -17.22 0.56 12.46
CA THR A 76 -18.21 1.29 13.22
C THR A 76 -18.40 0.41 14.41
N CYS A 77 -17.88 0.88 15.54
CA CYS A 77 -17.92 0.23 16.83
C CYS A 77 -19.23 -0.54 16.86
N CYS A 78 -19.15 -1.87 16.74
CA CYS A 78 -20.26 -2.73 17.05
C CYS A 78 -20.44 -2.50 18.54
N LYS A 79 -21.19 -1.46 18.92
CA LYS A 79 -21.74 -1.36 20.25
C LYS A 79 -22.54 -2.64 20.39
N PRO A 80 -22.19 -3.55 21.31
CA PRO A 80 -23.09 -4.65 21.60
C PRO A 80 -24.43 -3.99 21.96
N LEU A 81 -25.49 -4.37 21.24
CA LEU A 81 -26.84 -4.09 21.68
C LEU A 81 -27.02 -4.88 22.98
N GLY A 82 -26.83 -4.19 24.11
CA GLY A 82 -26.93 -4.72 25.46
C GLY A 82 -27.54 -3.66 26.37
#